data_AF-A0A972PZU3-F1
#
_entry.id   AF-A0A972PZU3-F1
#
_cell.length_a   1.000
_cell.length_b   1.000
_cell.length_c   1.000
_cell.angle_alpha   90.00
_cell.angle_beta   90.00
_cell.angle_gamma   90.00
#
_symmetry.space_group_name_H-M   'P 1'
#
loop_
_entity.id
_entity.type
_entity.pdbx_description
1 polymer ?
#
loop_
_entity_poly.entity_id
_entity_poly.type
_entity_poly.pdbx_seq_one_letter_code
_entity_poly.pdbx_strand_id
1 'polypeptide(L)'
;MIRSLFSALGLFIRAILALILIVGLVFVAFAGYKGLQPMQQEGANGMTYWQFMRDRISAIRELPAKCQQMHFTGYLIAVPVYPVLYTYVGMFPDSFLARHTQPHPAIPEDVRLADAPATWWSLVEIVSWDAWVTPHVPQIMPECNLKPPETTTTK
;
A
#
# COMPACT_ATOMS: atom_id res chain seq x y z
N MET A 1 34.61 29.65 -16.45
CA MET A 1 34.33 28.78 -15.29
C MET A 1 32.85 28.78 -14.87
N ILE A 2 32.17 29.92 -14.75
CA ILE A 2 30.77 29.97 -14.27
C ILE A 2 29.77 29.28 -15.23
N ARG A 3 29.94 29.44 -16.55
CA ARG A 3 29.04 28.86 -17.58
C ARG A 3 29.11 27.32 -17.65
N SER A 4 30.27 26.72 -17.38
CA SER A 4 30.44 25.26 -17.33
C SER A 4 29.88 24.64 -16.06
N LEU A 5 29.94 25.37 -14.93
CA LEU A 5 29.30 24.98 -13.67
C LEU A 5 27.77 24.94 -13.77
N PHE A 6 27.14 25.95 -14.38
CA PHE A 6 25.69 25.94 -14.62
C PHE A 6 25.25 24.85 -15.61
N SER A 7 26.09 24.52 -16.60
CA SER A 7 25.82 23.42 -17.53
C SER A 7 25.93 22.05 -16.86
N ALA A 8 26.96 21.83 -16.04
CA ALA A 8 27.13 20.61 -15.27
C ALA A 8 26.02 20.41 -14.22
N LEU A 9 25.63 21.49 -13.53
CA LEU A 9 24.50 21.47 -12.59
C LEU A 9 23.17 21.15 -13.30
N GLY A 10 22.93 21.75 -14.47
CA GLY A 10 21.74 21.46 -15.28
C GLY A 10 21.69 20.00 -15.77
N LEU A 11 22.84 19.44 -16.17
CA LEU A 11 22.95 18.02 -16.53
C LEU A 11 22.66 17.11 -15.32
N PHE A 12 23.23 17.45 -14.16
CA PHE A 12 23.05 16.69 -12.92
C PHE A 12 21.59 16.67 -12.46
N ILE A 13 20.91 17.82 -12.48
CA ILE A 13 19.48 17.91 -12.17
C ILE A 13 18.65 17.06 -13.14
N ARG A 14 18.93 17.14 -14.46
CA ARG A 14 18.24 16.32 -15.46
C ARG A 14 18.48 14.83 -15.24
N ALA A 15 19.69 14.43 -14.87
CA ALA A 15 20.03 13.05 -14.56
C ALA A 15 19.28 12.56 -13.31
N ILE A 16 19.19 13.37 -12.25
CA ILE A 16 18.41 13.03 -11.05
C ILE A 16 16.93 12.89 -11.40
N LEU A 17 16.35 13.84 -12.14
CA LEU A 17 14.94 13.77 -12.53
C LEU A 17 14.66 12.54 -13.41
N ALA A 18 15.57 12.22 -14.35
CA ALA A 18 15.46 11.02 -15.17
C ALA A 18 15.54 9.75 -14.32
N LEU A 19 16.44 9.70 -13.33
CA LEU A 19 16.56 8.57 -12.41
C LEU A 19 15.29 8.39 -11.56
N ILE A 20 14.75 9.47 -11.00
CA ILE A 20 13.49 9.44 -10.24
C ILE A 20 12.36 8.94 -11.12
N LEU A 21 12.27 9.42 -12.37
CA LEU A 21 11.26 8.97 -13.31
C LEU A 21 11.40 7.47 -13.61
N ILE A 22 12.61 6.98 -13.87
CA ILE A 22 12.87 5.56 -14.15
C ILE A 22 12.49 4.70 -12.94
N VAL A 23 12.93 5.08 -11.74
CA VAL A 23 12.58 4.36 -10.50
C VAL A 23 11.07 4.35 -10.28
N GLY A 24 10.40 5.49 -10.49
CA GLY A 24 8.94 5.59 -10.40
C GLY A 24 8.22 4.69 -11.40
N LEU A 25 8.67 4.64 -12.65
CA LEU A 25 8.11 3.76 -13.68
C LEU A 25 8.30 2.27 -13.35
N VAL A 26 9.49 1.90 -12.87
CA VAL A 26 9.77 0.52 -12.41
C VAL A 26 8.85 0.15 -11.25
N PHE A 27 8.66 1.06 -10.29
CA PHE A 27 7.76 0.84 -9.15
C PHE A 27 6.30 0.68 -9.59
N VAL A 28 5.81 1.55 -10.50
CA VAL A 28 4.45 1.45 -11.04
C VAL A 28 4.26 0.14 -11.82
N ALA A 29 5.24 -0.25 -12.63
CA ALA A 29 5.21 -1.52 -13.36
C ALA A 29 5.19 -2.72 -12.40
N PHE A 30 6.00 -2.68 -11.34
CA PHE A 30 6.03 -3.70 -10.30
C PHE A 30 4.69 -3.82 -9.58
N ALA A 31 4.12 -2.71 -9.10
CA ALA A 31 2.81 -2.69 -8.45
C ALA A 31 1.70 -3.15 -9.40
N GLY A 32 1.75 -2.72 -10.66
CA GLY A 32 0.82 -3.15 -11.71
C GLY A 32 0.86 -4.67 -11.92
N TYR A 33 2.06 -5.23 -12.08
CA TYR A 33 2.29 -6.67 -12.24
C TYR A 33 1.81 -7.45 -11.02
N LYS A 34 2.22 -7.04 -9.82
CA LYS A 34 1.83 -7.69 -8.57
C LYS A 34 0.33 -7.62 -8.32
N GLY A 35 -0.32 -6.50 -8.62
CA GLY A 35 -1.76 -6.36 -8.41
C GLY A 35 -2.64 -7.12 -9.40
N LEU A 36 -2.05 -7.66 -10.47
CA LEU A 36 -2.71 -8.61 -11.38
C LEU A 36 -2.58 -10.06 -10.91
N GLN A 37 -1.74 -10.35 -9.92
CA GLN A 37 -1.65 -11.68 -9.31
C GLN A 37 -2.79 -11.88 -8.31
N PRO A 38 -3.20 -13.14 -8.05
CA PRO A 38 -4.12 -13.45 -6.97
C PRO A 38 -3.57 -12.95 -5.63
N MET A 39 -4.41 -12.30 -4.84
CA MET A 39 -4.04 -11.87 -3.49
C MET A 39 -3.77 -13.07 -2.59
N GLN A 40 -2.87 -12.90 -1.63
CA GLN A 40 -2.53 -13.94 -0.65
C GLN A 40 -3.43 -13.94 0.59
N GLN A 41 -4.36 -12.98 0.66
CA GLN A 41 -5.22 -12.78 1.81
C GLN A 41 -6.32 -13.85 1.94
N GLU A 42 -6.52 -14.35 3.16
CA GLU A 42 -7.63 -15.27 3.47
C GLU A 42 -8.98 -14.60 3.17
N GLY A 43 -9.82 -15.29 2.39
CA GLY A 43 -11.12 -14.77 1.95
C GLY A 43 -11.10 -14.01 0.62
N ALA A 44 -9.93 -13.74 0.03
CA ALA A 44 -9.86 -13.16 -1.31
C ALA A 44 -10.27 -14.15 -2.43
N ASN A 45 -10.27 -15.45 -2.15
CA ASN A 45 -10.75 -16.53 -3.05
C ASN A 45 -10.20 -16.43 -4.49
N GLY A 46 -8.92 -16.09 -4.63
CA GLY A 46 -8.25 -15.96 -5.93
C GLY A 46 -8.48 -14.64 -6.66
N MET A 47 -9.20 -13.67 -6.07
CA MET A 47 -9.33 -12.34 -6.65
C MET A 47 -7.98 -11.61 -6.66
N THR A 48 -7.76 -10.79 -7.68
CA THR A 48 -6.57 -9.94 -7.78
C THR A 48 -6.74 -8.66 -6.97
N TYR A 49 -5.63 -8.03 -6.58
CA TYR A 49 -5.68 -6.76 -5.85
C TYR A 49 -6.47 -5.68 -6.60
N TRP A 50 -6.35 -5.62 -7.93
CA TRP A 50 -7.11 -4.66 -8.72
C TRP A 50 -8.59 -4.98 -8.81
N GLN A 51 -8.98 -6.26 -8.77
CA GLN A 51 -10.39 -6.64 -8.67
C GLN A 51 -10.94 -6.24 -7.30
N PHE A 52 -10.21 -6.55 -6.23
CA PHE A 52 -10.55 -6.17 -4.87
C PHE A 52 -10.77 -4.66 -4.75
N MET A 53 -9.79 -3.85 -5.14
CA MET A 53 -9.89 -2.39 -5.01
C MET A 53 -11.06 -1.80 -5.81
N ARG A 54 -11.36 -2.33 -7.00
CA ARG A 54 -12.52 -1.89 -7.79
C ARG A 54 -13.83 -2.20 -7.09
N ASP A 55 -13.97 -3.42 -6.59
CA ASP A 55 -15.15 -3.88 -5.84
C ASP A 55 -15.37 -3.03 -4.57
N ARG A 56 -14.30 -2.76 -3.81
CA ARG A 56 -14.36 -1.89 -2.63
C ARG A 56 -14.78 -0.47 -3.00
N ILE A 57 -14.19 0.11 -4.06
CA ILE A 57 -14.54 1.45 -4.55
C ILE A 57 -16.01 1.53 -5.00
N SER A 58 -16.54 0.52 -5.66
CA SER A 58 -17.97 0.50 -6.00
C SER A 58 -18.85 0.42 -4.75
N ALA A 59 -18.52 -0.44 -3.80
CA ALA A 59 -19.31 -0.60 -2.57
C ALA A 59 -19.36 0.70 -1.74
N ILE A 60 -18.26 1.46 -1.66
CA ILE A 60 -18.22 2.74 -0.94
C ILE A 60 -19.11 3.79 -1.60
N ARG A 61 -19.21 3.81 -2.93
CA ARG A 61 -20.04 4.80 -3.64
C ARG A 61 -21.52 4.70 -3.30
N GLU A 62 -21.96 3.55 -2.80
CA GLU A 62 -23.33 3.32 -2.32
C GLU A 62 -23.57 3.89 -0.91
N LEU A 63 -22.50 4.21 -0.17
CA LEU A 63 -22.59 4.76 1.18
C LEU A 63 -22.81 6.29 1.19
N PRO A 64 -23.31 6.86 2.30
CA PRO A 64 -23.37 8.31 2.48
C PRO A 64 -21.98 8.96 2.38
N ALA A 65 -21.93 10.20 1.86
CA ALA A 65 -20.67 10.93 1.64
C ALA A 65 -19.73 11.00 2.86
N LYS A 66 -20.30 11.11 4.08
CA LYS A 66 -19.53 11.07 5.35
C LYS A 66 -18.73 9.77 5.52
N CYS A 67 -19.32 8.62 5.18
CA CYS A 67 -18.69 7.31 5.28
C CYS A 67 -17.65 7.14 4.16
N GLN A 68 -17.95 7.64 2.96
CA GLN A 68 -17.00 7.62 1.84
C GLN A 68 -15.72 8.37 2.20
N GLN A 69 -15.85 9.59 2.70
CA GLN A 69 -14.72 10.42 3.09
C GLN A 69 -13.88 9.73 4.18
N MET A 70 -14.53 9.20 5.22
CA MET A 70 -13.85 8.49 6.31
C MET A 70 -12.99 7.34 5.79
N HIS A 71 -13.58 6.45 4.98
CA HIS A 71 -12.87 5.29 4.45
C HIS A 71 -11.71 5.67 3.53
N PHE A 72 -11.92 6.61 2.60
CA PHE A 72 -10.84 7.05 1.71
C PHE A 72 -9.71 7.74 2.47
N THR A 73 -10.02 8.59 3.47
CA THR A 73 -8.99 9.24 4.29
C THR A 73 -8.18 8.20 5.07
N GLY A 74 -8.84 7.22 5.70
CA GLY A 74 -8.16 6.14 6.41
C GLY A 74 -7.23 5.35 5.49
N TYR A 75 -7.73 4.92 4.34
CA TYR A 75 -6.96 4.19 3.34
C TYR A 75 -5.76 4.98 2.80
N LEU A 76 -5.95 6.25 2.43
CA LEU A 76 -4.91 7.09 1.86
C LEU A 76 -3.77 7.38 2.84
N ILE A 77 -4.01 7.27 4.15
CA ILE A 77 -2.96 7.38 5.16
C ILE A 77 -2.33 6.01 5.40
N ALA A 78 -3.16 4.99 5.59
CA ALA A 78 -2.69 3.68 6.03
C ALA A 78 -1.82 2.97 4.98
N VAL A 79 -2.29 2.89 3.74
CA VAL A 79 -1.64 2.08 2.68
C VAL A 79 -0.28 2.61 2.20
N PRO A 80 -0.03 3.93 2.10
CA PRO A 80 1.31 4.39 1.78
C PRO A 80 2.27 4.33 2.98
N VAL A 81 1.77 4.50 4.21
CA VAL A 81 2.64 4.66 5.39
C VAL A 81 2.98 3.33 6.05
N TYR A 82 1.99 2.51 6.39
CA TYR A 82 2.23 1.29 7.17
C TYR A 82 3.09 0.25 6.43
N PRO A 83 2.84 -0.09 5.15
CA PRO A 83 3.67 -1.04 4.44
C PRO A 83 5.14 -0.62 4.35
N VAL A 84 5.41 0.67 4.15
CA VAL A 84 6.78 1.20 4.11
C VAL A 84 7.42 1.13 5.49
N LEU A 85 6.71 1.61 6.52
CA LEU A 85 7.22 1.60 7.90
C LEU A 85 7.49 0.17 8.38
N TYR A 86 6.56 -0.75 8.19
CA TYR A 86 6.68 -2.13 8.68
C TYR A 86 7.76 -2.90 7.90
N THR A 87 7.88 -2.69 6.59
CA THR A 87 9.01 -3.25 5.82
C THR A 87 10.34 -2.71 6.34
N TYR A 88 10.44 -1.40 6.60
CA TYR A 88 11.65 -0.79 7.12
C TYR A 88 12.03 -1.31 8.51
N VAL A 89 11.05 -1.41 9.43
CA VAL A 89 11.26 -1.95 10.78
C VAL A 89 11.72 -3.41 10.71
N GLY A 90 11.11 -4.23 9.85
CA GLY A 90 11.54 -5.61 9.64
C GLY A 90 12.94 -5.75 9.04
N MET A 91 13.38 -4.79 8.22
CA MET A 91 14.74 -4.75 7.67
C MET A 91 15.78 -4.25 8.67
N PHE A 92 15.38 -3.35 9.57
CA PHE A 92 16.26 -2.67 10.52
C PHE A 92 15.67 -2.71 11.94
N PRO A 93 15.65 -3.90 12.58
CA PRO A 93 14.98 -4.08 13.88
C PRO A 93 15.62 -3.28 15.02
N ASP A 94 16.89 -2.90 14.91
CA ASP A 94 17.59 -2.08 15.92
C ASP A 94 17.46 -0.57 15.70
N SER A 95 16.80 -0.15 14.62
CA SER A 95 16.68 1.27 14.22
C SER A 95 15.87 2.11 15.22
N PHE A 96 16.04 3.43 15.15
CA PHE A 96 15.24 4.36 15.98
C PHE A 96 13.74 4.15 15.77
N LEU A 97 13.30 3.97 14.51
CA LEU A 97 11.90 3.73 14.20
C LEU A 97 11.40 2.42 14.79
N ALA A 98 12.17 1.34 14.71
CA ALA A 98 11.78 0.05 15.28
C ALA A 98 11.55 0.13 16.79
N ARG A 99 12.40 0.85 17.52
CA ARG A 99 12.27 1.05 18.98
C ARG A 99 11.04 1.86 19.41
N HIS A 100 10.50 2.68 18.51
CA HIS A 100 9.36 3.57 18.79
C HIS A 100 8.08 3.16 18.05
N THR A 101 8.15 2.10 17.24
CA THR A 101 6.97 1.51 16.61
C THR A 101 6.37 0.50 17.58
N GLN A 102 5.06 0.57 17.79
CA GLN A 102 4.38 -0.41 18.64
C GLN A 102 4.49 -1.80 18.03
N PRO A 103 4.78 -2.86 18.82
CA PRO A 103 4.75 -4.22 18.33
C PRO A 103 3.39 -4.53 17.70
N HIS A 104 3.40 -5.03 16.48
CA HIS A 104 2.20 -5.34 15.72
C HIS A 104 2.41 -6.65 14.97
N PRO A 105 1.43 -7.59 14.97
CA PRO A 105 1.61 -8.92 14.39
C PRO A 105 1.86 -8.91 12.87
N ALA A 106 1.46 -7.84 12.19
CA ALA A 106 1.77 -7.65 10.78
C ALA A 106 3.19 -7.13 10.50
N ILE A 107 4.00 -6.77 11.52
CA ILE A 107 5.39 -6.36 11.29
C ILE A 107 6.21 -7.64 11.03
N PRO A 108 6.83 -7.77 9.84
CA PRO A 108 7.65 -8.93 9.51
C PRO A 108 9.00 -8.87 10.23
N GLU A 109 9.55 -10.04 10.58
CA GLU A 109 10.88 -10.18 11.18
C GLU A 109 11.94 -10.53 10.11
N ASP A 110 13.19 -10.14 10.34
CA ASP A 110 14.37 -10.51 9.55
C ASP A 110 14.25 -10.30 8.03
N VAL A 111 13.67 -9.16 7.61
CA VAL A 111 13.46 -8.85 6.20
C VAL A 111 14.78 -8.51 5.53
N ARG A 112 15.22 -9.33 4.57
CA ARG A 112 16.39 -9.01 3.77
C ARG A 112 16.05 -7.95 2.72
N LEU A 113 17.04 -7.14 2.34
CA LEU A 113 16.88 -6.13 1.30
C LEU A 113 16.32 -6.68 -0.03
N ALA A 114 16.69 -7.92 -0.39
CA ALA A 114 16.19 -8.58 -1.60
C ALA A 114 14.69 -8.95 -1.52
N ASP A 115 14.18 -9.18 -0.31
CA ASP A 115 12.80 -9.60 -0.06
C ASP A 115 11.88 -8.40 0.18
N ALA A 116 12.46 -7.23 0.52
CA ALA A 116 11.75 -6.00 0.83
C ALA A 116 10.64 -5.60 -0.18
N PRO A 117 10.83 -5.71 -1.51
CA PRO A 117 9.74 -5.40 -2.45
C PRO A 117 8.54 -6.35 -2.33
N ALA A 118 8.79 -7.64 -2.11
CA ALA A 118 7.75 -8.65 -1.94
C ALA A 118 7.04 -8.50 -0.60
N THR A 119 7.81 -8.26 0.48
CA THR A 119 7.30 -7.95 1.81
C THR A 119 6.41 -6.70 1.81
N TRP A 120 6.89 -5.62 1.18
CA TRP A 120 6.11 -4.39 1.04
C TRP A 120 4.78 -4.64 0.32
N TRP A 121 4.79 -5.40 -0.77
CA TRP A 121 3.56 -5.72 -1.50
C TRP A 121 2.58 -6.55 -0.65
N SER A 122 3.08 -7.56 0.08
CA SER A 122 2.25 -8.36 1.00
C SER A 122 1.57 -7.46 2.05
N LEU A 123 2.32 -6.50 2.61
CA LEU A 123 1.77 -5.53 3.55
C LEU A 123 0.76 -4.58 2.92
N VAL A 124 0.92 -4.20 1.64
CA VAL A 124 -0.11 -3.46 0.90
C VAL A 124 -1.41 -4.25 0.84
N GLU A 125 -1.35 -5.56 0.55
CA GLU A 125 -2.55 -6.40 0.54
C GLU A 125 -3.20 -6.50 1.92
N ILE A 126 -2.41 -6.76 2.97
CA ILE A 126 -2.89 -6.89 4.36
C ILE A 126 -3.53 -5.57 4.84
N VAL A 127 -2.83 -4.44 4.68
CA VAL A 127 -3.32 -3.13 5.15
C VAL A 127 -4.54 -2.68 4.35
N SER A 128 -4.57 -2.92 3.04
CA SER A 128 -5.76 -2.63 2.23
C SER A 128 -6.94 -3.51 2.64
N TRP A 129 -6.73 -4.81 2.83
CA TRP A 129 -7.78 -5.71 3.30
C TRP A 129 -8.33 -5.24 4.64
N ASP A 130 -7.44 -4.96 5.58
CA ASP A 130 -7.80 -4.51 6.91
C ASP A 130 -8.58 -3.19 6.87
N ALA A 131 -8.14 -2.21 6.07
CA ALA A 131 -8.82 -0.92 5.92
C ALA A 131 -10.23 -1.04 5.31
N TRP A 132 -10.48 -2.00 4.43
CA TRP A 132 -11.72 -2.08 3.64
C TRP A 132 -12.68 -3.20 4.02
N VAL A 133 -12.19 -4.22 4.72
CA VAL A 133 -12.94 -5.45 5.03
C VAL A 133 -13.07 -5.63 6.53
N THR A 134 -12.04 -5.34 7.31
CA THR A 134 -12.15 -5.44 8.76
C THR A 134 -13.08 -4.35 9.26
N PRO A 135 -14.14 -4.68 10.05
CA PRO A 135 -15.02 -3.67 10.63
C PRO A 135 -14.28 -2.90 11.73
N HIS A 136 -13.55 -1.87 11.33
CA HIS A 136 -12.86 -0.95 12.24
C HIS A 136 -13.76 0.16 12.75
N VAL A 137 -14.92 0.32 12.13
CA VAL A 137 -15.89 1.31 12.57
C VAL A 137 -16.48 0.82 13.90
N PRO A 138 -16.43 1.62 14.96
CA PRO A 138 -17.11 1.28 16.21
C PRO A 138 -18.57 0.91 15.93
N GLN A 139 -19.19 0.12 16.80
CA GLN A 139 -20.64 -0.16 16.76
C GLN A 139 -21.54 1.11 16.73
N ILE A 140 -20.92 2.29 16.82
CA ILE A 140 -21.47 3.63 16.80
C ILE A 140 -21.87 4.10 15.39
N MET A 141 -21.26 3.60 14.31
CA MET A 141 -21.63 3.97 12.92
C MET A 141 -21.77 2.75 11.99
N PRO A 142 -22.71 1.82 12.28
CA PRO A 142 -22.89 0.59 11.52
C PRO A 142 -23.27 0.85 10.05
N GLU A 143 -23.88 2.00 9.74
CA GLU A 143 -24.22 2.39 8.38
C GLU A 143 -23.01 2.64 7.48
N CYS A 144 -21.82 2.82 8.07
CA CYS A 144 -20.58 2.96 7.33
C CYS A 144 -19.85 1.63 7.10
N ASN A 145 -20.34 0.50 7.63
CA ASN A 145 -19.70 -0.80 7.40
C ASN A 145 -19.93 -1.27 5.97
N LEU A 146 -18.84 -1.63 5.29
CA LEU A 146 -18.92 -2.24 3.96
C LEU A 146 -19.36 -3.70 4.08
N LYS A 147 -20.18 -4.16 3.13
CA LYS A 147 -20.44 -5.59 2.96
C LYS A 147 -19.13 -6.29 2.57
N PRO A 148 -18.94 -7.59 2.90
CA PRO A 148 -17.77 -8.36 2.44
C PRO A 148 -17.58 -8.29 0.91
N PRO A 149 -16.35 -8.50 0.41
CA PRO A 149 -16.09 -8.55 -1.02
C PRO A 149 -16.88 -9.65 -1.72
N GLU A 150 -17.42 -9.34 -2.89
CA GLU A 150 -18.04 -10.35 -3.75
C GLU A 150 -16.92 -11.20 -4.35
N THR A 151 -16.71 -12.39 -3.78
CA THR A 151 -15.74 -13.33 -4.33
C THR A 151 -16.38 -14.05 -5.50
N THR A 152 -15.78 -13.92 -6.69
CA THR A 152 -16.19 -14.69 -7.86
C THR A 152 -15.89 -16.16 -7.61
N THR A 153 -16.85 -16.91 -7.07
CA THR A 153 -16.81 -18.38 -7.13
C THR A 153 -16.96 -18.77 -8.60
N THR A 154 -15.83 -19.02 -9.26
CA THR A 154 -15.83 -19.79 -10.50
C THR A 154 -16.39 -21.17 -10.17
N LYS A 155 -17.63 -21.44 -10.58
CA LYS A 155 -18.12 -22.81 -10.74
C LYS A 155 -17.43 -23.47 -11.92
#